data_AF-A0A8X6FKI9-F1
#
_entry.id   AF-A0A8X6FKI9-F1
#
_cell.length_a   1.000
_cell.length_b   1.000
_cell.length_c   1.000
_cell.angle_alpha   90.00
_cell.angle_beta   90.00
_cell.angle_gamma   90.00
#
_symmetry.space_group_name_H-M   'P 1'
#
loop_
_entity.id
_entity.type
_entity.pdbx_description
1 polymer ?
#
loop_
_entity_poly.entity_id
_entity_poly.type
_entity_poly.pdbx_seq_one_letter_code
_entity_poly.pdbx_strand_id
1 'polypeptide(L)'
;MGGFMFATDKDGNAFYPTDNTGKEITYGKYIYKKDGFIQYPLNREGHPEYQTDDATNDEVYVIKMDGSVHWGVDKNGNQRYAKKENGDEYYPMNGEFARDQNGTPQYARTSDGEVIFPLDAKGNESYLKDNGESHVIHVDNVLLDRYIKTKNGEEMYPIQMIKPTRFKEVILNEKYAKTALQEAKYPLDEYGNEYTLKIPADIAGKEKDYFPLGYPITNDCFIIIPEVNGKKLFLTNCFPKYKLPTLQVYYIGRTKIIEIM
;
A
#
# COMPACT_ATOMS: atom_id res chain seq x y z
N MET A 1 -23.45 -36.37 15.28
CA MET A 1 -23.31 -34.90 15.27
C MET A 1 -24.13 -34.40 14.10
N GLY A 2 -25.25 -33.72 14.38
CA GLY A 2 -26.11 -33.16 13.33
C GLY A 2 -25.46 -31.91 12.76
N GLY A 3 -25.04 -31.96 11.50
CA GLY A 3 -24.59 -30.78 10.78
C GLY A 3 -25.77 -29.89 10.42
N PHE A 4 -25.62 -28.57 10.57
CA PHE A 4 -26.58 -27.60 10.02
C PHE A 4 -26.54 -27.69 8.48
N MET A 5 -27.71 -27.79 7.84
CA MET A 5 -27.82 -27.77 6.38
C MET A 5 -27.94 -26.33 5.91
N PHE A 6 -26.89 -25.82 5.28
CA PHE A 6 -26.90 -24.52 4.61
C PHE A 6 -27.31 -24.72 3.15
N ALA A 7 -28.02 -23.73 2.60
CA ALA A 7 -28.31 -23.74 1.17
C ALA A 7 -27.01 -23.45 0.40
N THR A 8 -26.83 -24.05 -0.77
CA THR A 8 -25.64 -23.85 -1.61
C THR A 8 -26.04 -23.30 -2.97
N ASP A 9 -25.26 -22.35 -3.50
CA ASP A 9 -25.47 -21.87 -4.85
C ASP A 9 -24.98 -22.91 -5.88
N LYS A 10 -25.15 -22.61 -7.17
CA LYS A 10 -24.71 -23.47 -8.28
C LYS A 10 -23.19 -23.73 -8.28
N ASP A 11 -22.43 -22.88 -7.61
CA ASP A 11 -20.98 -22.91 -7.51
C ASP A 11 -20.51 -23.58 -6.20
N GLY A 12 -21.46 -24.05 -5.37
CA GLY A 12 -21.22 -24.76 -4.11
C GLY A 12 -20.98 -23.85 -2.91
N ASN A 13 -21.18 -22.54 -3.03
CA ASN A 13 -21.01 -21.59 -1.92
C ASN A 13 -22.21 -21.68 -0.99
N ALA A 14 -21.95 -21.82 0.30
CA ALA A 14 -23.00 -21.90 1.29
C ALA A 14 -23.51 -20.51 1.71
N PHE A 15 -24.83 -20.36 1.76
CA PHE A 15 -25.53 -19.14 2.18
C PHE A 15 -26.61 -19.47 3.21
N TYR A 16 -27.07 -18.45 3.94
CA TYR A 16 -28.16 -18.63 4.89
C TYR A 16 -29.49 -18.89 4.18
N PRO A 17 -30.26 -19.91 4.60
CA PRO A 17 -31.61 -20.06 4.10
C PRO A 17 -32.44 -18.82 4.51
N THR A 18 -33.34 -18.39 3.63
CA THR A 18 -34.27 -17.31 3.94
C THR A 18 -35.63 -17.85 4.35
N ASP A 19 -36.34 -17.12 5.21
CA ASP A 19 -37.75 -17.37 5.49
C ASP A 19 -38.63 -16.92 4.31
N ASN A 20 -39.93 -17.15 4.43
CA ASN A 20 -40.91 -16.78 3.40
C ASN A 20 -41.08 -15.26 3.18
N THR A 21 -40.47 -14.42 4.02
CA THR A 21 -40.39 -12.96 3.86
C THR A 21 -39.08 -12.54 3.18
N GLY A 22 -38.21 -13.52 2.90
CA GLY A 22 -36.87 -13.31 2.39
C GLY A 22 -35.85 -13.03 3.48
N LYS A 23 -36.22 -12.94 4.78
CA LYS A 23 -35.30 -12.69 5.91
C LYS A 23 -34.34 -13.87 6.09
N GLU A 24 -33.04 -13.60 6.28
CA GLU A 24 -32.08 -14.69 6.51
C GLU A 24 -32.31 -15.34 7.86
N ILE A 25 -32.25 -16.67 7.88
CA ILE A 25 -32.35 -17.48 9.09
C ILE A 25 -30.94 -17.95 9.44
N THR A 26 -30.39 -17.39 10.52
CA THR A 26 -29.05 -17.71 10.99
C THR A 26 -29.09 -18.89 11.97
N TYR A 27 -28.42 -19.99 11.61
CA TYR A 27 -28.26 -21.16 12.48
C TYR A 27 -26.79 -21.34 12.83
N GLY A 28 -26.43 -21.16 14.10
CA GLY A 28 -25.21 -21.73 14.68
C GLY A 28 -23.90 -21.50 13.90
N LYS A 29 -23.55 -20.25 13.66
CA LYS A 29 -22.22 -19.62 13.53
C LYS A 29 -21.07 -20.26 12.66
N TYR A 30 -21.05 -21.54 12.27
CA TYR A 30 -20.05 -22.14 11.35
C TYR A 30 -20.58 -23.36 10.58
N ILE A 31 -20.06 -23.58 9.37
CA ILE A 31 -20.24 -24.83 8.63
C ILE A 31 -19.00 -25.70 8.81
N TYR A 32 -19.14 -26.90 9.36
CA TYR A 32 -18.08 -27.92 9.33
C TYR A 32 -18.23 -28.76 8.07
N LYS A 33 -17.28 -28.64 7.15
CA LYS A 33 -17.18 -29.55 6.01
C LYS A 33 -16.76 -30.95 6.48
N LYS A 34 -17.05 -31.96 5.65
CA LYS A 34 -16.82 -33.39 5.95
C LYS A 34 -15.35 -33.74 6.22
N ASP A 35 -14.45 -32.90 5.74
CA ASP A 35 -12.99 -32.92 5.89
C ASP A 35 -12.49 -32.11 7.11
N GLY A 36 -13.39 -31.50 7.89
CA GLY A 36 -13.08 -30.78 9.13
C GLY A 36 -12.81 -29.28 8.96
N PHE A 37 -12.96 -28.72 7.75
CA PHE A 37 -12.75 -27.29 7.54
C PHE A 37 -13.98 -26.47 7.91
N ILE A 38 -13.74 -25.33 8.54
CA ILE A 38 -14.75 -24.31 8.80
C ILE A 38 -15.03 -23.55 7.50
N GLN A 39 -16.29 -23.27 7.20
CA GLN A 39 -16.66 -22.25 6.21
C GLN A 39 -17.56 -21.23 6.90
N TYR A 40 -17.25 -19.96 6.70
CA TYR A 40 -18.13 -18.87 7.13
C TYR A 40 -19.31 -18.79 6.17
N PRO A 41 -20.55 -18.74 6.68
CA PRO A 41 -21.70 -18.49 5.83
C PRO A 41 -21.61 -17.08 5.24
N LEU A 42 -22.19 -16.91 4.06
CA LEU A 42 -22.29 -15.60 3.42
C LEU A 42 -23.64 -14.94 3.72
N ASN A 43 -23.61 -13.63 3.95
CA ASN A 43 -24.81 -12.79 3.96
C ASN A 43 -25.31 -12.49 2.53
N ARG A 44 -26.40 -11.74 2.40
CA ARG A 44 -27.01 -11.39 1.09
C ARG A 44 -26.08 -10.63 0.16
N GLU A 45 -25.20 -9.80 0.70
CA GLU A 45 -24.23 -9.05 -0.09
C GLU A 45 -23.11 -9.97 -0.62
N GLY A 46 -22.99 -11.16 -0.04
CA GLY A 46 -21.98 -12.17 -0.37
C GLY A 46 -20.72 -12.03 0.46
N HIS A 47 -20.78 -11.35 1.60
CA HIS A 47 -19.68 -11.22 2.57
C HIS A 47 -19.77 -12.32 3.62
N PRO A 48 -18.62 -12.82 4.12
CA PRO A 48 -18.62 -13.78 5.22
C PRO A 48 -19.14 -13.13 6.50
N GLU A 49 -19.92 -13.87 7.27
CA GLU A 49 -20.31 -13.49 8.63
C GLU A 49 -19.45 -14.22 9.65
N TYR A 50 -18.69 -13.45 10.42
CA TYR A 50 -17.89 -13.95 11.52
C TYR A 50 -18.74 -14.11 12.79
N GLN A 51 -18.26 -14.92 13.73
CA GLN A 51 -18.86 -14.93 15.07
C GLN A 51 -18.59 -13.61 15.76
N THR A 52 -19.53 -13.13 16.57
CA THR A 52 -19.28 -12.03 17.49
C THR A 52 -18.91 -12.53 18.88
N ASP A 53 -18.05 -11.77 19.57
CA ASP A 53 -17.79 -11.86 21.00
C ASP A 53 -18.97 -11.26 21.78
N ASP A 54 -19.53 -11.97 22.75
CA ASP A 54 -20.74 -11.52 23.45
C ASP A 54 -20.50 -10.31 24.37
N ALA A 55 -19.25 -10.02 24.74
CA ALA A 55 -18.91 -8.90 25.63
C ALA A 55 -18.59 -7.62 24.86
N THR A 56 -17.93 -7.71 23.69
CA THR A 56 -17.58 -6.53 22.87
C THR A 56 -18.46 -6.35 21.64
N ASN A 57 -19.20 -7.39 21.23
CA ASN A 57 -19.95 -7.47 19.98
C ASN A 57 -19.08 -7.33 18.72
N ASP A 58 -17.75 -7.41 18.86
CA ASP A 58 -16.83 -7.46 17.73
C ASP A 58 -16.88 -8.85 17.09
N GLU A 59 -16.78 -8.91 15.76
CA GLU A 59 -16.51 -10.14 15.06
C GLU A 59 -15.16 -10.72 15.48
N VAL A 60 -15.03 -12.04 15.53
CA VAL A 60 -13.82 -12.76 15.94
C VAL A 60 -13.32 -13.70 14.87
N TYR A 61 -12.01 -13.67 14.67
CA TYR A 61 -11.32 -14.65 13.83
C TYR A 61 -11.31 -16.03 14.48
N VAL A 62 -11.46 -17.06 13.67
CA VAL A 62 -11.05 -18.41 14.07
C VAL A 62 -9.55 -18.52 13.84
N ILE A 63 -8.81 -18.85 14.90
CA ILE A 63 -7.38 -19.12 14.82
C ILE A 63 -7.17 -20.64 14.76
N LYS A 64 -6.41 -21.10 13.78
CA LYS A 64 -6.07 -22.51 13.60
C LYS A 64 -5.01 -22.93 14.63
N MET A 65 -4.80 -24.24 14.76
CA MET A 65 -3.80 -24.81 15.69
C MET A 65 -2.37 -24.33 15.41
N ASP A 66 -2.05 -23.98 14.17
CA ASP A 66 -0.75 -23.43 13.76
C ASP A 66 -0.61 -21.91 14.01
N GLY A 67 -1.64 -21.28 14.58
CA GLY A 67 -1.68 -19.83 14.82
C GLY A 67 -2.11 -18.99 13.63
N SER A 68 -2.42 -19.60 12.48
CA SER A 68 -2.90 -18.88 11.30
C SER A 68 -4.37 -18.51 11.40
N VAL A 69 -4.77 -17.46 10.68
CA VAL A 69 -6.18 -17.08 10.60
C VAL A 69 -6.91 -18.03 9.66
N HIS A 70 -8.09 -18.46 10.08
CA HIS A 70 -9.08 -19.03 9.18
C HIS A 70 -9.92 -17.88 8.61
N TRP A 71 -9.69 -17.56 7.33
CA TRP A 71 -10.29 -16.40 6.69
C TRP A 71 -11.72 -16.69 6.21
N GLY A 72 -12.62 -15.75 6.45
CA GLY A 72 -13.86 -15.61 5.71
C GLY A 72 -13.56 -15.14 4.29
N VAL A 73 -14.22 -15.77 3.31
CA VAL A 73 -14.03 -15.51 1.88
C VAL A 73 -15.37 -15.07 1.30
N ASP A 74 -15.39 -13.97 0.57
CA ASP A 74 -16.59 -13.48 -0.09
C ASP A 74 -16.96 -14.29 -1.35
N LYS A 75 -18.13 -14.01 -1.93
CA LYS A 75 -18.60 -14.68 -3.16
C LYS A 75 -17.66 -14.54 -4.37
N ASN A 76 -16.73 -13.59 -4.35
CA ASN A 76 -15.75 -13.35 -5.42
C ASN A 76 -14.39 -14.00 -5.09
N GLY A 77 -14.28 -14.76 -4.00
CA GLY A 77 -13.03 -15.41 -3.61
C GLY A 77 -12.05 -14.53 -2.86
N ASN A 78 -12.44 -13.32 -2.43
CA ASN A 78 -11.56 -12.45 -1.65
C ASN A 78 -11.71 -12.71 -0.16
N GLN A 79 -10.60 -12.81 0.56
CA GLN A 79 -10.61 -12.85 2.01
C GLN A 79 -11.07 -11.49 2.55
N ARG A 80 -11.84 -11.51 3.64
CA ARG A 80 -12.35 -10.30 4.30
C ARG A 80 -11.86 -10.23 5.73
N TYR A 81 -11.63 -9.03 6.24
CA TYR A 81 -11.35 -8.84 7.66
C TYR A 81 -12.64 -8.97 8.48
N ALA A 82 -12.49 -9.43 9.72
CA ALA A 82 -13.50 -9.29 10.74
C ALA A 82 -13.69 -7.81 11.11
N LYS A 83 -14.89 -7.47 11.58
CA LYS A 83 -15.31 -6.12 11.92
C LYS A 83 -15.53 -5.95 13.42
N LYS A 84 -15.31 -4.74 13.89
CA LYS A 84 -15.72 -4.32 15.22
C LYS A 84 -17.22 -4.02 15.26
N GLU A 85 -17.76 -3.83 16.46
CA GLU A 85 -19.16 -3.41 16.64
C GLU A 85 -19.50 -2.14 15.85
N ASN A 86 -18.54 -1.21 15.73
CA ASN A 86 -18.73 0.03 14.97
C ASN A 86 -18.69 -0.15 13.44
N GLY A 87 -18.51 -1.38 12.95
CA GLY A 87 -18.45 -1.73 11.54
C GLY A 87 -17.08 -1.59 10.88
N ASP A 88 -16.07 -1.07 11.59
CA ASP A 88 -14.70 -0.98 11.06
C ASP A 88 -14.05 -2.36 11.03
N GLU A 89 -13.41 -2.69 9.92
CA GLU A 89 -12.57 -3.86 9.80
C GLU A 89 -11.30 -3.72 10.66
N TYR A 90 -10.75 -4.84 11.12
CA TYR A 90 -9.52 -4.82 11.90
C TYR A 90 -8.57 -5.96 11.54
N TYR A 91 -7.26 -5.67 11.61
CA TYR A 91 -6.21 -6.64 11.34
C TYR A 91 -6.15 -7.72 12.43
N PRO A 92 -5.90 -9.00 12.09
CA PRO A 92 -5.66 -10.02 13.08
C PRO A 92 -4.35 -9.76 13.84
N MET A 93 -4.32 -10.15 15.11
CA MET A 93 -3.17 -9.88 15.99
C MET A 93 -1.89 -10.62 15.56
N ASN A 94 -2.01 -11.70 14.80
CA ASN A 94 -0.86 -12.47 14.31
C ASN A 94 -0.12 -11.79 13.12
N GLY A 95 -0.61 -10.64 12.65
CA GLY A 95 0.03 -9.86 11.58
C GLY A 95 -0.20 -10.42 10.17
N GLU A 96 -1.13 -11.36 9.98
CA GLU A 96 -1.55 -11.78 8.65
C GLU A 96 -2.45 -10.73 7.99
N PHE A 97 -2.44 -10.71 6.66
CA PHE A 97 -3.28 -9.82 5.86
C PHE A 97 -4.22 -10.63 4.98
N ALA A 98 -5.48 -10.19 4.91
CA ALA A 98 -6.44 -10.71 3.95
C ALA A 98 -5.91 -10.50 2.53
N ARG A 99 -6.22 -11.43 1.63
CA ARG A 99 -5.83 -11.39 0.22
C ARG A 99 -7.02 -11.48 -0.71
N ASP A 100 -6.91 -10.83 -1.86
CA ASP A 100 -7.84 -10.99 -2.96
C ASP A 100 -7.72 -12.40 -3.58
N GLN A 101 -8.63 -12.71 -4.51
CA GLN A 101 -8.62 -13.98 -5.25
C GLN A 101 -7.32 -14.25 -6.03
N ASN A 102 -6.51 -13.22 -6.31
CA ASN A 102 -5.22 -13.31 -6.99
C ASN A 102 -4.04 -13.41 -6.02
N GLY A 103 -4.29 -13.40 -4.71
CA GLY A 103 -3.28 -13.43 -3.66
C GLY A 103 -2.68 -12.07 -3.30
N THR A 104 -3.24 -10.95 -3.78
CA THR A 104 -2.79 -9.58 -3.45
C THR A 104 -3.33 -9.19 -2.08
N PRO A 105 -2.47 -8.73 -1.14
CA PRO A 105 -2.95 -8.27 0.16
C PRO A 105 -3.92 -7.10 0.07
N GLN A 106 -4.92 -7.08 0.95
CA GLN A 106 -5.95 -6.06 1.04
C GLN A 106 -5.82 -5.28 2.35
N TYR A 107 -6.10 -3.99 2.31
CA TYR A 107 -6.20 -3.18 3.52
C TYR A 107 -7.55 -3.39 4.19
N ALA A 108 -7.56 -3.33 5.53
CA ALA A 108 -8.78 -3.16 6.30
C ALA A 108 -9.39 -1.77 6.02
N ARG A 109 -10.70 -1.66 6.19
CA ARG A 109 -11.45 -0.41 5.97
C ARG A 109 -12.31 0.01 7.15
N THR A 110 -12.52 1.30 7.29
CA THR A 110 -13.55 1.82 8.17
C THR A 110 -14.94 1.46 7.63
N SER A 111 -15.95 1.59 8.48
CA SER A 111 -17.37 1.47 8.09
C SER A 111 -17.77 2.40 6.95
N ASP A 112 -17.11 3.56 6.81
CA ASP A 112 -17.29 4.52 5.72
C ASP A 112 -16.48 4.17 4.45
N GLY A 113 -15.68 3.10 4.50
CA GLY A 113 -14.89 2.59 3.37
C GLY A 113 -13.50 3.21 3.23
N GLU A 114 -13.03 4.00 4.20
CA GLU A 114 -11.67 4.55 4.18
C GLU A 114 -10.63 3.47 4.52
N VAL A 115 -9.44 3.57 3.92
CA VAL A 115 -8.36 2.61 4.16
C VAL A 115 -7.74 2.81 5.55
N ILE A 116 -7.63 1.72 6.30
CA ILE A 116 -6.91 1.65 7.57
C ILE A 116 -5.52 1.07 7.29
N PHE A 117 -4.46 1.86 7.44
CA PHE A 117 -3.10 1.35 7.27
C PHE A 117 -2.66 0.51 8.48
N PRO A 118 -1.98 -0.63 8.27
CA PRO A 118 -1.41 -1.40 9.37
C PRO A 118 -0.28 -0.60 10.04
N LEU A 119 -0.21 -0.72 11.36
CA LEU A 119 0.82 -0.06 12.18
C LEU A 119 1.99 -1.02 12.45
N ASP A 120 3.20 -0.50 12.38
CA ASP A 120 4.39 -1.18 12.88
C ASP A 120 4.48 -1.13 14.43
N ALA A 121 5.44 -1.85 15.00
CA ALA A 121 5.66 -1.87 16.45
C ALA A 121 6.07 -0.50 17.05
N LYS A 122 6.44 0.47 16.21
CA LYS A 122 6.77 1.85 16.61
C LYS A 122 5.56 2.80 16.46
N GLY A 123 4.43 2.32 15.95
CA GLY A 123 3.22 3.10 15.69
C GLY A 123 3.26 3.89 14.39
N ASN A 124 4.13 3.53 13.43
CA ASN A 124 4.09 4.11 12.09
C ASN A 124 3.14 3.31 11.21
N GLU A 125 2.38 3.99 10.35
CA GLU A 125 1.64 3.34 9.28
C GLU A 125 2.60 2.70 8.27
N SER A 126 2.15 1.62 7.63
CA SER A 126 2.93 0.90 6.62
C SER A 126 2.07 0.52 5.42
N TYR A 127 2.68 0.48 4.24
CA TYR A 127 2.00 -0.05 3.06
C TYR A 127 2.04 -1.58 3.09
N LEU A 128 0.98 -2.21 2.58
CA LEU A 128 1.02 -3.62 2.23
C LEU A 128 1.86 -3.80 0.98
N LYS A 129 2.46 -4.98 0.84
CA LYS A 129 3.30 -5.34 -0.29
C LYS A 129 2.66 -6.42 -1.13
N ASP A 130 2.75 -6.28 -2.45
CA ASP A 130 2.43 -7.37 -3.36
C ASP A 130 3.57 -8.41 -3.40
N ASN A 131 3.37 -9.48 -4.18
CA ASN A 131 4.36 -10.54 -4.34
C ASN A 131 5.65 -10.07 -5.05
N GLY A 132 5.62 -8.90 -5.69
CA GLY A 132 6.76 -8.25 -6.32
C GLY A 132 7.45 -7.22 -5.43
N GLU A 133 7.14 -7.20 -4.12
CA GLU A 133 7.63 -6.24 -3.12
C GLU A 133 7.22 -4.78 -3.39
N SER A 134 6.35 -4.52 -4.36
CA SER A 134 5.79 -3.18 -4.59
C SER A 134 4.71 -2.90 -3.56
N HIS A 135 4.53 -1.64 -3.21
CA HIS A 135 3.44 -1.24 -2.34
C HIS A 135 2.10 -1.35 -3.07
N VAL A 136 1.10 -1.91 -2.40
CA VAL A 136 -0.28 -1.97 -2.87
C VAL A 136 -0.87 -0.57 -2.78
N ILE A 137 -1.04 0.09 -3.93
CA ILE A 137 -1.55 1.47 -3.99
C ILE A 137 -2.94 1.57 -4.64
N HIS A 138 -3.47 0.47 -5.15
CA HIS A 138 -4.83 0.40 -5.68
C HIS A 138 -5.65 -0.55 -4.82
N VAL A 139 -6.81 -0.08 -4.38
CA VAL A 139 -7.79 -0.83 -3.62
C VAL A 139 -9.09 -0.79 -4.42
N ASP A 140 -9.59 -1.94 -4.87
CA ASP A 140 -10.72 -2.05 -5.80
C ASP A 140 -10.57 -1.16 -7.06
N ASN A 141 -9.36 -1.12 -7.63
CA ASN A 141 -8.98 -0.25 -8.76
C ASN A 141 -9.01 1.25 -8.48
N VAL A 142 -9.18 1.67 -7.22
CA VAL A 142 -9.11 3.07 -6.80
C VAL A 142 -7.73 3.32 -6.19
N LEU A 143 -7.06 4.37 -6.65
CA LEU A 143 -5.78 4.81 -6.08
C LEU A 143 -5.99 5.24 -4.62
N LEU A 144 -5.05 4.89 -3.73
CA LEU A 144 -5.05 5.39 -2.37
C LEU A 144 -5.20 6.92 -2.34
N ASP A 145 -6.02 7.40 -1.41
CA ASP A 145 -6.39 8.80 -1.25
C ASP A 145 -5.27 9.62 -0.60
N ARG A 146 -4.47 8.99 0.27
CA ARG A 146 -3.39 9.61 1.03
C ARG A 146 -2.16 8.73 1.18
N TYR A 147 -1.06 9.38 1.56
CA TYR A 147 0.16 8.73 2.01
C TYR A 147 0.00 8.13 3.42
N ILE A 148 0.79 7.09 3.69
CA ILE A 148 1.03 6.64 5.07
C ILE A 148 1.81 7.69 5.85
N LYS A 149 1.64 7.68 7.16
CA LYS A 149 2.29 8.59 8.09
C LYS A 149 3.10 7.83 9.13
N THR A 150 4.28 8.37 9.44
CA THR A 150 4.99 8.00 10.67
C THR A 150 4.22 8.49 11.89
N LYS A 151 4.55 7.97 13.07
CA LYS A 151 3.98 8.42 14.34
C LYS A 151 4.17 9.93 14.60
N ASN A 152 5.16 10.54 13.93
CA ASN A 152 5.48 11.97 14.03
C ASN A 152 4.75 12.82 12.97
N GLY A 153 3.89 12.21 12.14
CA GLY A 153 3.13 12.89 11.11
C GLY A 153 3.86 13.15 9.79
N GLU A 154 5.05 12.58 9.60
CA GLU A 154 5.75 12.61 8.31
C GLU A 154 5.11 11.62 7.33
N GLU A 155 4.81 12.08 6.12
CA GLU A 155 4.26 11.25 5.05
C GLU A 155 5.36 10.53 4.27
N MET A 156 5.06 9.30 3.83
CA MET A 156 5.99 8.47 3.05
C MET A 156 5.37 8.06 1.72
N TYR A 157 6.14 8.23 0.65
CA TYR A 157 5.75 7.76 -0.67
C TYR A 157 5.63 6.23 -0.69
N PRO A 158 4.65 5.67 -1.42
CA PRO A 158 4.68 4.27 -1.77
C PRO A 158 5.80 4.00 -2.78
N ILE A 159 6.35 2.79 -2.76
CA ILE A 159 7.39 2.37 -3.70
C ILE A 159 6.80 1.42 -4.74
N GLN A 160 7.26 1.57 -5.98
CA GLN A 160 7.03 0.61 -7.05
C GLN A 160 8.36 -0.01 -7.43
N MET A 161 8.45 -1.33 -7.32
CA MET A 161 9.61 -2.09 -7.74
C MET A 161 9.64 -2.17 -9.27
N ILE A 162 10.78 -1.82 -9.86
CA ILE A 162 11.07 -1.97 -11.29
C ILE A 162 11.87 -3.28 -11.51
N LYS A 163 12.82 -3.56 -10.62
CA LYS A 163 13.64 -4.78 -10.53
C LYS A 163 14.02 -5.00 -9.05
N PRO A 164 14.54 -6.18 -8.64
CA PRO A 164 14.81 -6.46 -7.22
C PRO A 164 15.67 -5.42 -6.46
N THR A 165 16.54 -4.69 -7.16
CA THR A 165 17.41 -3.65 -6.57
C THR A 165 17.04 -2.24 -7.00
N ARG A 166 15.88 -2.06 -7.64
CA ARG A 166 15.51 -0.81 -8.32
C ARG A 166 14.04 -0.51 -8.11
N PHE A 167 13.76 0.62 -7.50
CA PHE A 167 12.41 1.09 -7.22
C PHE A 167 12.29 2.57 -7.56
N LYS A 168 11.06 3.05 -7.66
CA LYS A 168 10.74 4.47 -7.68
C LYS A 168 9.66 4.77 -6.65
N GLU A 169 9.60 6.01 -6.21
CA GLU A 169 8.51 6.50 -5.38
C GLU A 169 7.33 6.94 -6.25
N VAL A 170 6.12 6.57 -5.83
CA VAL A 170 4.89 6.81 -6.58
C VAL A 170 4.12 7.96 -5.97
N ILE A 171 3.68 8.88 -6.82
CA ILE A 171 2.90 10.04 -6.41
C ILE A 171 1.42 9.69 -6.39
N LEU A 172 0.74 10.03 -5.29
CA LEU A 172 -0.69 9.84 -5.13
C LEU A 172 -1.41 11.16 -5.41
N ASN A 173 -2.43 11.12 -6.27
CA ASN A 173 -3.34 12.24 -6.54
C ASN A 173 -2.64 13.57 -6.87
N GLU A 174 -1.52 13.53 -7.61
CA GLU A 174 -0.72 14.71 -8.00
C GLU A 174 -0.29 15.59 -6.82
N LYS A 175 -0.08 14.99 -5.64
CA LYS A 175 0.35 15.68 -4.42
C LYS A 175 1.72 15.20 -4.01
N TYR A 176 2.51 16.05 -3.37
CA TYR A 176 3.74 15.60 -2.71
C TYR A 176 3.43 15.10 -1.31
N ALA A 177 4.18 14.10 -0.86
CA ALA A 177 4.27 13.74 0.55
C ALA A 177 4.91 14.91 1.33
N LYS A 178 4.56 15.04 2.60
CA LYS A 178 5.04 16.11 3.49
C LYS A 178 5.93 15.62 4.62
N THR A 179 6.86 16.47 5.05
CA THR A 179 7.62 16.31 6.30
C THR A 179 6.72 16.52 7.51
N ALA A 180 7.21 16.20 8.71
CA ALA A 180 6.53 16.52 9.96
C ALA A 180 6.25 18.03 10.12
N LEU A 181 7.06 18.89 9.48
CA LEU A 181 6.88 20.35 9.46
C LEU A 181 5.94 20.84 8.35
N GLN A 182 5.25 19.92 7.66
CA GLN A 182 4.32 20.21 6.55
C GLN A 182 4.99 20.74 5.28
N GLU A 183 6.31 20.56 5.14
CA GLU A 183 7.07 20.91 3.94
C GLU A 183 6.99 19.79 2.91
N ALA A 184 7.03 20.10 1.62
CA ALA A 184 6.99 19.08 0.57
C ALA A 184 8.30 18.25 0.55
N LYS A 185 8.16 16.94 0.36
CA LYS A 185 9.24 16.00 0.03
C LYS A 185 9.19 15.69 -1.46
N TYR A 186 10.33 15.62 -2.13
CA TYR A 186 10.35 15.28 -3.55
C TYR A 186 10.55 13.77 -3.73
N PRO A 187 9.79 13.13 -4.63
CA PRO A 187 9.86 11.68 -4.85
C PRO A 187 11.13 11.29 -5.61
N LEU A 188 11.61 10.08 -5.34
CA LEU A 188 12.73 9.45 -6.06
C LEU A 188 12.30 8.72 -7.33
N ASP A 189 13.02 8.94 -8.42
CA ASP A 189 12.91 8.17 -9.66
C ASP A 189 13.60 6.80 -9.54
N GLU A 190 13.56 5.98 -10.59
CA GLU A 190 14.20 4.67 -10.57
C GLU A 190 15.75 4.72 -10.52
N TYR A 191 16.37 5.88 -10.71
CA TYR A 191 17.81 6.09 -10.59
C TYR A 191 18.19 6.67 -9.21
N GLY A 192 17.23 6.91 -8.32
CA GLY A 192 17.44 7.53 -7.02
C GLY A 192 17.61 9.05 -7.08
N ASN A 193 17.18 9.71 -8.16
CA ASN A 193 17.15 11.17 -8.23
C ASN A 193 15.79 11.67 -7.74
N GLU A 194 15.76 12.73 -6.94
CA GLU A 194 14.49 13.42 -6.68
C GLU A 194 13.96 14.12 -7.94
N TYR A 195 12.66 14.33 -8.06
CA TYR A 195 12.05 15.07 -9.18
C TYR A 195 10.77 15.82 -8.79
N THR A 196 10.31 16.74 -9.65
CA THR A 196 9.08 17.52 -9.43
C THR A 196 7.96 17.12 -10.40
N LEU A 197 6.71 17.25 -9.94
CA LEU A 197 5.46 16.93 -10.65
C LEU A 197 5.21 17.72 -11.94
N LYS A 198 5.76 18.93 -12.06
CA LYS A 198 5.47 19.84 -13.18
C LYS A 198 6.74 20.43 -13.74
N ILE A 199 7.12 19.92 -14.91
CA ILE A 199 8.09 20.54 -15.80
C ILE A 199 7.36 20.77 -17.13
N PRO A 200 7.17 22.02 -17.59
CA PRO A 200 6.53 22.28 -18.87
C PRO A 200 7.32 21.60 -20.01
N ALA A 201 6.63 21.13 -21.05
CA ALA A 201 7.29 20.46 -22.18
C ALA A 201 8.28 21.36 -22.94
N ASP A 202 8.13 22.67 -22.81
CA ASP A 202 8.99 23.70 -23.42
C ASP A 202 9.74 24.47 -22.33
N ILE A 203 10.77 23.82 -21.74
CA ILE A 203 11.73 24.51 -20.87
C ILE A 203 12.94 25.06 -21.62
N ALA A 204 13.10 24.72 -22.90
CA ALA A 204 14.25 25.13 -23.70
C ALA A 204 14.31 26.65 -23.81
N GLY A 205 15.39 27.25 -23.30
CA GLY A 205 15.57 28.71 -23.24
C GLY A 205 14.86 29.42 -22.08
N LYS A 206 14.11 28.69 -21.24
CA LYS A 206 13.44 29.21 -20.02
C LYS A 206 14.03 28.60 -18.74
N GLU A 207 15.18 27.95 -18.84
CA GLU A 207 15.78 27.18 -17.75
C GLU A 207 16.04 28.06 -16.52
N LYS A 208 16.34 29.35 -16.70
CA LYS A 208 16.54 30.29 -15.57
C LYS A 208 15.25 30.62 -14.81
N ASP A 209 14.09 30.44 -15.41
CA ASP A 209 12.80 30.72 -14.78
C ASP A 209 12.36 29.54 -13.90
N TYR A 210 12.74 28.32 -14.29
CA TYR A 210 12.43 27.07 -13.57
C TYR A 210 13.57 26.61 -12.65
N PHE A 211 14.82 26.97 -12.99
CA PHE A 211 16.06 26.59 -12.35
C PHE A 211 17.00 27.81 -12.18
N PRO A 212 16.56 28.91 -11.49
CA PRO A 212 17.32 30.17 -11.41
C PRO A 212 18.71 30.03 -10.78
N LEU A 213 18.93 28.96 -10.02
CA LEU A 213 20.19 28.66 -9.32
C LEU A 213 20.90 27.41 -9.89
N GLY A 214 20.45 26.85 -11.02
CA GLY A 214 20.89 25.56 -11.55
C GLY A 214 19.95 24.43 -11.16
N TYR A 215 20.36 23.18 -11.39
CA TYR A 215 19.54 22.03 -11.02
C TYR A 215 19.15 22.12 -9.55
N PRO A 216 17.91 21.73 -9.19
CA PRO A 216 17.57 21.50 -7.81
C PRO A 216 18.60 20.51 -7.27
N ILE A 217 19.41 20.98 -6.32
CA ILE A 217 20.24 20.14 -5.50
C ILE A 217 19.32 19.71 -4.37
N THR A 218 19.10 18.42 -4.27
CA THR A 218 18.27 17.81 -3.23
C THR A 218 18.92 18.03 -1.86
N ASN A 219 18.17 17.86 -0.76
CA ASN A 219 18.68 18.08 0.60
C ASN A 219 19.84 17.14 0.98
N ASP A 220 20.09 16.09 0.18
CA ASP A 220 21.14 15.08 0.30
C ASP A 220 22.19 15.14 -0.84
N CYS A 221 22.28 16.27 -1.54
CA CYS A 221 23.33 16.60 -2.51
C CYS A 221 23.31 15.86 -3.87
N PHE A 222 22.16 15.35 -4.31
CA PHE A 222 21.98 14.81 -5.66
C PHE A 222 21.46 15.89 -6.64
N ILE A 223 21.71 15.68 -7.94
CA ILE A 223 21.34 16.60 -9.02
C ILE A 223 20.07 16.09 -9.71
N ILE A 224 19.00 16.89 -9.69
CA ILE A 224 17.82 16.61 -10.52
C ILE A 224 18.16 16.89 -11.99
N ILE A 225 18.29 15.86 -12.84
CA ILE A 225 18.48 16.02 -14.29
C ILE A 225 17.10 15.90 -14.97
N PRO A 226 16.51 16.99 -15.51
CA PRO A 226 15.25 16.93 -16.22
C PRO A 226 15.39 16.17 -17.53
N GLU A 227 14.41 15.32 -17.82
CA GLU A 227 14.27 14.63 -19.11
C GLU A 227 13.20 15.34 -19.94
N VAL A 228 13.58 15.80 -21.13
CA VAL A 228 12.69 16.50 -22.07
C VAL A 228 12.68 15.73 -23.38
N ASN A 229 11.52 15.17 -23.74
CA ASN A 229 11.32 14.40 -24.98
C ASN A 229 12.34 13.25 -25.17
N GLY A 230 12.57 12.46 -24.13
CA GLY A 230 13.51 11.31 -24.19
C GLY A 230 14.99 11.69 -24.20
N LYS A 231 15.33 12.95 -23.90
CA LYS A 231 16.70 13.44 -23.80
C LYS A 231 16.96 14.06 -22.44
N LYS A 232 18.06 13.65 -21.81
CA LYS A 232 18.60 14.31 -20.60
C LYS A 232 19.02 15.74 -20.97
N LEU A 233 18.41 16.73 -20.33
CA LEU A 233 18.78 18.12 -20.53
C LEU A 233 19.92 18.47 -19.57
N PHE A 234 21.11 18.70 -20.12
CA PHE A 234 22.28 19.22 -19.40
C PHE A 234 22.29 20.76 -19.39
N LEU A 235 22.15 21.40 -18.21
CA LEU A 235 22.18 22.87 -18.10
C LEU A 235 23.55 23.40 -18.53
N THR A 236 23.59 24.26 -19.55
CA THR A 236 24.85 24.82 -20.10
C THR A 236 25.50 25.89 -19.21
N ASN A 237 24.77 26.39 -18.20
CA ASN A 237 25.21 27.49 -17.34
C ASN A 237 25.78 27.03 -15.99
N CYS A 238 25.82 25.71 -15.75
CA CYS A 238 26.24 25.16 -14.47
C CYS A 238 27.60 24.49 -14.60
N PHE A 239 28.68 25.25 -14.48
CA PHE A 239 29.84 24.70 -13.78
C PHE A 239 29.43 24.68 -12.31
N PRO A 240 29.24 23.51 -11.68
CA PRO A 240 28.85 23.47 -10.28
C PRO A 240 29.98 24.12 -9.47
N LYS A 241 29.76 25.35 -9.00
CA LYS A 241 30.66 26.00 -8.04
C LYS A 241 30.37 25.41 -6.67
N TYR A 242 30.79 24.17 -6.44
CA TYR A 242 30.89 23.66 -5.08
C TYR A 242 32.15 24.24 -4.44
N LYS A 243 32.01 24.81 -3.25
CA LYS A 243 33.13 24.96 -2.32
C LYS A 243 33.12 23.71 -1.43
N LEU A 244 33.61 22.59 -1.97
CA LEU A 244 33.78 21.35 -1.22
C LEU A 244 34.95 21.50 -0.23
N PRO A 245 34.86 20.93 0.99
CA PRO A 245 36.07 20.62 1.75
C PRO A 245 36.86 19.58 0.96
N THR A 246 37.99 20.02 0.38
CA THR A 246 39.10 19.24 -0.21
C THR A 246 38.75 17.90 -0.89
N LEU A 247 38.45 17.97 -2.19
CA LEU A 247 38.53 16.84 -3.12
C LEU A 247 40.00 16.41 -3.33
N GLN A 248 40.29 15.11 -3.21
CA GLN A 248 41.49 14.52 -3.83
C GLN A 248 41.08 13.82 -5.13
N VAL A 249 41.79 14.14 -6.21
CA VAL A 249 41.55 13.58 -7.54
C VAL A 249 42.71 12.65 -7.88
N TYR A 250 42.40 11.39 -8.18
CA TYR A 250 43.37 10.42 -8.67
C TYR A 250 43.09 10.05 -10.13
N TYR A 251 44.16 9.75 -10.85
CA TYR A 251 44.11 9.22 -12.21
C TYR A 251 44.63 7.78 -12.20
N ILE A 252 43.80 6.83 -12.65
CA ILE A 252 44.25 5.48 -12.99
C ILE A 252 44.05 5.32 -14.50
N GLY A 253 45.15 5.47 -15.25
CA GLY A 253 45.11 5.48 -16.71
C GLY A 253 44.30 6.67 -17.27
N ARG A 254 43.41 6.41 -18.25
CA ARG A 254 42.55 7.44 -18.86
C ARG A 254 41.19 7.61 -18.17
N THR A 255 40.95 6.89 -17.07
CA THR A 255 39.69 6.93 -16.35
C THR A 255 39.83 7.85 -15.15
N LYS A 256 39.01 8.90 -15.11
CA LYS A 256 38.90 9.79 -13.95
C LYS A 256 37.98 9.14 -12.94
N ILE A 257 38.49 8.84 -11.75
CA ILE A 257 37.70 8.38 -10.62
C ILE A 257 37.63 9.55 -9.64
N ILE A 258 36.40 9.91 -9.26
CA ILE A 258 36.14 10.96 -8.27
C ILE A 258 35.68 10.22 -7.02
N GLU A 259 36.52 10.23 -5.99
CA GLU A 259 36.16 9.72 -4.68
C GLU A 259 35.74 10.90 -3.81
N ILE A 260 34.57 10.78 -3.18
CA ILE A 260 34.03 11.77 -2.25
C ILE A 260 34.39 11.25 -0.85
N MET A 261 35.24 11.98 -0.13
CA MET A 261 35.47 11.78 1.31
C MET A 261 34.61 12.74 2.12
#